data_AF-A0A4R9GTH3-F1
#
_entry.id   AF-A0A4R9GTH3-F1
#
_cell.length_a   1.000
_cell.length_b   1.000
_cell.length_c   1.000
_cell.angle_alpha   90.00
_cell.angle_beta   90.00
_cell.angle_gamma   90.00
#
_symmetry.space_group_name_H-M   'P 1'
#
loop_
_entity.id
_entity.type
_entity.pdbx_description
1 polymer ?
#
loop_
_entity_poly.entity_id
_entity_poly.type
_entity_poly.pdbx_seq_one_letter_code
_entity_poly.pdbx_strand_id
1 'polypeptide(L)'
;MSHKSVSKLLALLAVVGLVVSLSGTFAQSFMIGGMYKVSGTNPNGSRYQGSVQISQNDDGSYTFEWSVGNNYSGTGSLQGNVLSVDWGDTYPVIYNVKNGGARLEGTWGNGAGTEILYK
;
A
#
# COMPACT_ATOMS: atom_id res chain seq x y z
N MET A 1 70.87 -34.36 24.43
CA MET A 1 70.58 -32.94 24.15
C MET A 1 69.12 -32.67 24.48
N SER A 2 68.91 -31.72 25.38
CA SER A 2 67.61 -31.23 25.85
C SER A 2 66.87 -30.51 24.73
N HIS A 3 65.56 -30.70 24.64
CA HIS A 3 64.61 -29.58 24.68
C HIS A 3 63.23 -30.10 25.10
N LYS A 4 62.79 -29.69 26.30
CA LYS A 4 61.39 -29.72 26.74
C LYS A 4 60.70 -28.48 26.16
N SER A 5 59.45 -28.61 25.72
CA SER A 5 58.34 -27.84 26.30
C SER A 5 56.96 -28.35 25.87
N VAL A 6 56.09 -28.39 26.87
CA VAL A 6 54.69 -28.80 26.88
C VAL A 6 53.83 -27.68 26.25
N SER A 7 52.72 -28.00 25.56
CA SER A 7 51.50 -27.19 25.61
C SER A 7 50.26 -27.99 25.20
N LYS A 8 49.25 -27.93 26.08
CA LYS A 8 47.92 -28.53 26.01
C LYS A 8 47.03 -27.80 24.99
N LEU A 9 45.79 -28.30 24.86
CA LEU A 9 44.58 -27.65 24.30
C LEU A 9 44.47 -27.79 22.77
N LEU A 10 43.30 -28.01 22.15
CA LEU A 10 41.90 -27.88 22.55
C LEU A 10 41.06 -28.68 21.53
N ALA A 11 39.99 -29.34 21.99
CA ALA A 11 38.95 -29.86 21.11
C ALA A 11 38.20 -28.69 20.44
N LEU A 12 37.82 -28.84 19.17
CA LEU A 12 36.76 -28.03 18.57
C LEU A 12 35.96 -28.89 17.57
N LEU A 13 34.82 -29.42 18.04
CA LEU A 13 33.67 -29.65 17.17
C LEU A 13 33.18 -28.28 16.71
N ALA A 14 33.42 -27.93 15.46
CA ALA A 14 32.74 -26.79 14.84
C ALA A 14 31.33 -27.22 14.42
N VAL A 15 30.36 -27.01 15.30
CA VAL A 15 28.93 -27.07 14.98
C VAL A 15 28.64 -25.93 14.00
N VAL A 16 28.39 -26.27 12.74
CA VAL A 16 27.93 -25.32 11.72
C VAL A 16 26.48 -24.97 12.05
N GLY A 17 26.28 -23.82 12.69
CA GLY A 17 24.97 -23.24 12.93
C GLY A 17 24.37 -22.70 11.63
N LEU A 18 23.48 -23.47 11.01
CA LEU A 18 22.65 -23.00 9.90
C LEU A 18 21.56 -22.08 10.47
N VAL A 19 21.82 -20.78 10.52
CA VAL A 19 20.78 -19.78 10.81
C VAL A 19 19.95 -19.60 9.54
N VAL A 20 18.85 -20.34 9.44
CA VAL A 20 17.83 -20.09 8.42
C VAL A 20 17.04 -18.85 8.86
N SER A 21 17.38 -17.69 8.29
CA SER A 21 16.60 -16.47 8.44
C SER A 21 15.24 -16.69 7.79
N LEU A 22 14.22 -17.01 8.59
CA LEU A 22 12.84 -17.05 8.13
C LEU A 22 12.35 -15.60 7.95
N SER A 23 12.63 -15.00 6.79
CA SER A 23 12.06 -13.70 6.42
C SER A 23 10.58 -13.88 6.11
N GLY A 24 9.74 -13.92 7.15
CA GLY A 24 8.30 -13.82 6.97
C GLY A 24 7.96 -12.46 6.37
N THR A 25 7.61 -12.43 5.08
CA THR A 25 6.99 -11.25 4.48
C THR A 25 5.59 -11.13 5.05
N PHE A 26 5.42 -10.32 6.09
CA PHE A 26 4.10 -9.93 6.55
C PHE A 26 3.43 -9.14 5.42
N ALA A 27 2.29 -9.62 4.92
CA ALA A 27 1.44 -8.82 4.05
C ALA A 27 1.03 -7.57 4.83
N GLN A 28 1.44 -6.38 4.36
CA GLN A 28 1.02 -5.13 4.97
C GLN A 28 -0.49 -4.98 4.73
N SER A 29 -1.29 -5.15 5.78
CA SER A 29 -2.72 -4.90 5.72
C SER A 29 -2.97 -3.40 5.63
N PHE A 30 -3.72 -2.96 4.62
CA PHE A 30 -4.14 -1.57 4.49
C PHE A 30 -5.59 -1.43 4.94
N MET A 31 -5.84 -0.51 5.89
CA MET A 31 -7.18 -0.19 6.34
C MET A 31 -7.65 1.09 5.65
N ILE A 32 -8.26 0.94 4.48
CA ILE A 32 -8.66 2.08 3.64
C ILE A 32 -10.10 2.56 3.87
N GLY A 33 -10.91 1.87 4.67
CA GLY A 33 -12.26 2.33 5.01
C GLY A 33 -12.26 3.68 5.76
N GLY A 34 -13.32 4.46 5.55
CA GLY A 34 -13.60 5.72 6.22
C GLY A 34 -13.77 6.92 5.30
N MET A 35 -13.95 8.09 5.91
CA MET A 35 -14.06 9.37 5.23
C MET A 35 -12.68 9.96 4.95
N TYR A 36 -12.48 10.51 3.75
CA TYR A 36 -11.27 11.21 3.35
C TYR A 36 -11.61 12.59 2.80
N LYS A 37 -10.68 13.53 2.98
CA LYS A 37 -10.63 14.76 2.18
C LYS A 37 -10.03 14.45 0.82
N VAL A 38 -10.55 15.12 -0.20
CA VAL A 38 -10.12 15.00 -1.59
C VAL A 38 -9.43 16.29 -2.01
N SER A 39 -8.26 16.16 -2.64
CA SER A 39 -7.59 17.23 -3.38
C SER A 39 -7.12 16.69 -4.72
N GLY A 40 -7.63 17.24 -5.82
CA GLY A 40 -7.34 16.74 -7.15
C GLY A 40 -7.19 17.80 -8.22
N THR A 41 -6.73 17.36 -9.38
CA THR A 41 -6.55 18.17 -10.59
C THR A 41 -7.16 17.45 -11.78
N ASN A 42 -8.04 18.13 -12.50
CA ASN A 42 -8.67 17.64 -13.73
C ASN A 42 -7.65 17.58 -14.88
N PRO A 43 -7.92 16.79 -15.94
CA PRO A 43 -7.08 16.75 -17.15
C PRO A 43 -6.80 18.12 -17.80
N ASN A 44 -7.72 19.07 -17.65
CA ASN A 44 -7.55 20.44 -18.15
C ASN A 44 -6.73 21.35 -17.21
N GLY A 45 -6.18 20.82 -16.11
CA GLY A 45 -5.38 21.54 -15.13
C GLY A 45 -6.18 22.27 -14.04
N SER A 46 -7.51 22.33 -14.13
CA SER A 46 -8.33 22.93 -13.07
C SER A 46 -8.31 22.07 -11.80
N ARG A 47 -8.34 22.71 -10.63
CA ARG A 47 -8.32 22.02 -9.32
C ARG A 47 -9.74 21.72 -8.84
N TYR A 48 -9.88 20.62 -8.10
CA TYR A 48 -11.11 20.27 -7.38
C TYR A 48 -10.78 19.79 -5.96
N GLN A 49 -11.77 19.91 -5.07
CA GLN A 49 -11.69 19.48 -3.68
C GLN A 49 -13.03 18.90 -3.26
N GLY A 50 -13.04 18.14 -2.16
CA GLY A 50 -14.26 17.57 -1.62
C GLY A 50 -13.99 16.49 -0.60
N SER A 51 -14.88 15.49 -0.56
CA SER A 51 -14.76 14.33 0.30
C SER A 51 -15.09 13.04 -0.43
N VAL A 52 -14.64 11.92 0.11
CA VAL A 52 -15.06 10.59 -0.33
C VAL A 52 -15.25 9.68 0.89
N GLN A 53 -16.37 8.98 0.92
CA GLN A 53 -16.58 7.87 1.85
C GLN A 53 -16.14 6.57 1.16
N ILE A 54 -15.29 5.80 1.85
CA ILE A 54 -14.85 4.48 1.40
C ILE A 54 -15.39 3.43 2.37
N SER A 55 -16.15 2.47 1.87
CA SER A 55 -16.79 1.41 2.66
C SER A 55 -16.34 0.05 2.14
N GLN A 56 -15.87 -0.84 3.03
CA GLN A 56 -15.54 -2.21 2.63
C GLN A 56 -16.81 -3.05 2.56
N ASN A 57 -16.97 -3.79 1.48
CA ASN A 57 -18.09 -4.71 1.25
C ASN A 57 -17.74 -6.11 1.76
N ASP A 58 -18.76 -6.96 1.96
CA ASP A 58 -18.59 -8.32 2.49
C ASP A 58 -17.72 -9.23 1.60
N ASP A 59 -17.67 -8.96 0.29
CA ASP A 59 -16.84 -9.68 -0.68
C ASP A 59 -15.38 -9.18 -0.73
N GLY A 60 -15.03 -8.21 0.11
CA GLY A 60 -13.70 -7.61 0.19
C GLY A 60 -13.45 -6.48 -0.80
N SER A 61 -14.41 -6.15 -1.68
CA SER A 61 -14.36 -4.95 -2.51
C SER A 61 -14.62 -3.68 -1.68
N TYR A 62 -14.44 -2.52 -2.29
CA TYR A 62 -14.66 -1.23 -1.63
C TYR A 62 -15.64 -0.37 -2.43
N THR A 63 -16.66 0.17 -1.78
CA THR A 63 -17.55 1.18 -2.35
C THR A 63 -16.97 2.57 -2.10
N PHE A 64 -16.92 3.39 -3.16
CA PHE A 64 -16.50 4.78 -3.14
C PHE A 64 -17.70 5.68 -3.41
N GLU A 65 -17.86 6.73 -2.61
CA GLU A 65 -18.90 7.74 -2.76
C GLU A 65 -18.24 9.13 -2.68
N TRP A 66 -17.94 9.72 -3.84
CA TRP A 66 -17.29 11.03 -3.92
C TRP A 66 -18.31 12.17 -3.93
N SER A 67 -17.97 13.25 -3.25
CA SER A 67 -18.65 14.54 -3.28
C SER A 67 -17.62 15.63 -3.60
N VAL A 68 -17.43 15.92 -4.90
CA VAL A 68 -16.37 16.80 -5.43
C VAL A 68 -16.95 17.83 -6.41
N GLY A 69 -17.95 18.57 -5.95
CA GLY A 69 -18.77 19.47 -6.77
C GLY A 69 -19.97 18.74 -7.40
N ASN A 70 -19.73 17.57 -7.99
CA ASN A 70 -20.75 16.58 -8.31
C ASN A 70 -20.56 15.33 -7.45
N ASN A 71 -21.58 14.47 -7.44
CA ASN A 71 -21.52 13.18 -6.77
C ASN A 71 -21.17 12.07 -7.78
N TYR A 72 -20.26 11.19 -7.39
CA TYR A 72 -19.85 10.02 -8.16
C TYR A 72 -19.79 8.80 -7.25
N SER A 73 -19.89 7.61 -7.83
CA SER A 73 -19.67 6.36 -7.11
C SER A 73 -18.80 5.40 -7.91
N GLY A 74 -18.18 4.46 -7.21
CA GLY A 74 -17.32 3.48 -7.83
C GLY A 74 -17.07 2.26 -6.94
N THR A 75 -16.57 1.19 -7.56
CA THR A 75 -16.20 -0.06 -6.89
C THR A 75 -14.71 -0.30 -7.04
N GLY A 76 -14.03 -0.45 -5.90
CA GLY A 76 -12.59 -0.61 -5.77
C GLY A 76 -12.16 -2.03 -5.47
N SER A 77 -11.06 -2.47 -6.07
CA SER A 77 -10.35 -3.70 -5.74
C SER A 77 -8.91 -3.40 -5.34
N LEU A 78 -8.49 -3.88 -4.16
CA LEU A 78 -7.15 -3.68 -3.60
C LEU A 78 -6.30 -4.92 -3.84
N GLN A 79 -5.18 -4.76 -4.55
CA GLN A 79 -4.17 -5.79 -4.73
C GLN A 79 -2.80 -5.26 -4.28
N GLY A 80 -2.25 -5.84 -3.21
CA GLY A 80 -1.07 -5.29 -2.56
C GLY A 80 -1.36 -3.88 -2.04
N ASN A 81 -0.61 -2.89 -2.53
CA ASN A 81 -0.83 -1.48 -2.23
C ASN A 81 -1.46 -0.69 -3.39
N VAL A 82 -1.93 -1.37 -4.43
CA VAL A 82 -2.55 -0.74 -5.60
C VAL A 82 -4.06 -0.96 -5.54
N LEU A 83 -4.81 0.13 -5.58
CA LEU A 83 -6.26 0.15 -5.55
C LEU A 83 -6.77 0.65 -6.91
N SER A 84 -7.51 -0.20 -7.61
CA SER A 84 -8.17 0.15 -8.87
C SER A 84 -9.65 0.36 -8.61
N VAL A 85 -10.22 1.49 -9.03
CA VAL A 85 -11.63 1.84 -8.83
C VAL A 85 -12.30 2.06 -10.18
N ASP A 86 -13.27 1.20 -10.48
CA ASP A 86 -14.20 1.41 -11.59
C ASP A 86 -15.29 2.39 -11.14
N TRP A 87 -15.47 3.46 -11.90
CA TRP A 87 -16.43 4.53 -11.62
C TRP A 87 -17.34 4.81 -12.85
N GLY A 88 -17.36 3.90 -13.82
CA GLY A 88 -18.21 3.98 -15.00
C GLY A 88 -17.61 4.72 -16.21
N ASP A 89 -16.34 5.11 -16.16
CA ASP A 89 -15.60 5.67 -17.30
C ASP A 89 -14.71 4.61 -17.98
N THR A 90 -14.21 4.93 -19.17
CA THR A 90 -13.30 4.10 -19.99
C THR A 90 -12.04 3.69 -19.23
N TYR A 91 -11.53 4.55 -18.34
CA TYR A 91 -10.33 4.30 -17.55
C TYR A 91 -10.67 4.36 -16.04
N PRO A 92 -10.20 3.39 -15.25
CA PRO A 92 -10.40 3.40 -13.80
C PRO A 92 -9.59 4.51 -13.13
N VAL A 93 -9.93 4.80 -11.88
CA VAL A 93 -9.03 5.52 -10.98
C VAL A 93 -8.05 4.52 -10.38
N ILE A 94 -6.75 4.82 -10.43
CA ILE A 94 -5.70 3.97 -9.86
C ILE A 94 -5.04 4.73 -8.71
N TYR A 95 -5.07 4.18 -7.50
CA TYR A 95 -4.35 4.72 -6.34
C TYR A 95 -3.22 3.80 -5.89
N ASN A 96 -2.13 4.40 -5.44
CA ASN A 96 -1.19 3.80 -4.51
C ASN A 96 -1.60 4.12 -3.08
N VAL A 97 -1.84 3.08 -2.29
CA VAL A 97 -2.11 3.20 -0.87
C VAL A 97 -0.80 3.43 -0.12
N LYS A 98 -0.77 4.48 0.69
CA LYS A 98 0.37 4.90 1.52
C LYS A 98 -0.05 4.97 2.98
N ASN A 99 0.93 4.99 3.88
CA ASN A 99 0.74 5.23 5.31
C ASN A 99 -0.36 4.35 5.94
N GLY A 100 -0.35 3.03 5.64
CA GLY A 100 -1.32 2.07 6.17
C GLY A 100 -2.78 2.30 5.73
N GLY A 101 -3.02 3.18 4.75
CA GLY A 101 -4.35 3.57 4.30
C GLY A 101 -4.73 5.01 4.64
N ALA A 102 -3.93 5.74 5.42
CA ALA A 102 -4.25 7.14 5.76
C ALA A 102 -4.10 8.10 4.57
N ARG A 103 -3.39 7.69 3.51
CA ARG A 103 -3.16 8.49 2.31
C ARG A 103 -3.23 7.62 1.06
N LEU A 104 -4.03 8.02 0.07
CA LEU A 104 -4.09 7.37 -1.23
C LEU A 104 -3.70 8.40 -2.29
N GLU A 105 -2.73 8.06 -3.12
CA GLU A 105 -2.24 8.91 -4.21
C GLU A 105 -2.59 8.26 -5.54
N GLY A 106 -3.39 8.93 -6.36
CA GLY A 106 -3.92 8.32 -7.56
C GLY A 106 -4.00 9.21 -8.78
N THR A 107 -4.33 8.55 -9.88
CA THR A 107 -4.54 9.14 -11.19
C THR A 107 -5.79 8.57 -11.84
N TRP A 108 -6.44 9.36 -12.69
CA TRP A 108 -7.63 8.98 -13.45
C TRP A 108 -7.59 9.56 -14.86
N GLY A 109 -8.53 9.18 -15.72
CA GLY A 109 -8.60 9.67 -17.10
C GLY A 109 -7.32 9.34 -17.88
N ASN A 110 -6.88 8.07 -17.81
CA ASN A 110 -5.64 7.58 -18.41
C ASN A 110 -4.37 8.33 -17.94
N GLY A 111 -4.32 8.72 -16.67
CA GLY A 111 -3.17 9.39 -16.07
C GLY A 111 -3.16 10.92 -16.21
N ALA A 112 -4.15 11.51 -16.89
CA ALA A 112 -4.21 12.95 -17.09
C ALA A 112 -4.76 13.71 -15.86
N GLY A 113 -5.61 13.06 -15.06
CA GLY A 113 -6.08 13.59 -13.79
C GLY A 113 -5.29 13.04 -12.60
N THR A 114 -5.16 13.84 -11.53
CA THR A 114 -4.51 13.43 -10.28
C THR A 114 -5.42 13.62 -9.09
N GLU A 115 -5.27 12.77 -8.07
CA GLU A 115 -6.04 12.86 -6.84
C GLU A 115 -5.22 12.40 -5.63
N ILE A 116 -5.38 13.11 -4.51
CA ILE A 116 -4.88 12.73 -3.20
C ILE A 116 -6.06 12.64 -2.24
N LEU A 117 -6.21 11.48 -1.62
CA LEU A 117 -7.13 11.24 -0.52
C LEU A 117 -6.35 11.22 0.79
N TYR A 118 -6.82 11.94 1.82
CA TYR A 118 -6.17 11.97 3.12
C TYR A 118 -7.17 12.14 4.27
N LYS A 119 -6.85 11.52 5.41
CA LYS A 119 -7.57 11.68 6.68
C LYS A 119 -7.10 12.92 7.42
#